data_AF-A0A1H8FGG8-F1
#
_entry.id   AF-A0A1H8FGG8-F1
#
_cell.length_a   1.000
_cell.length_b   1.000
_cell.length_c   1.000
_cell.angle_alpha   90.00
_cell.angle_beta   90.00
_cell.angle_gamma   90.00
#
_symmetry.space_group_name_H-M   'P 1'
#
loop_
_entity.id
_entity.type
_entity.pdbx_description
1 polymer ?
#
loop_
_entity_poly.entity_id
_entity_poly.type
_entity_poly.pdbx_seq_one_letter_code
_entity_poly.pdbx_strand_id
1 'polypeptide(L)' 'MKKRFSEEQIIGILREGEADGVVIRDVCRKHNITEQTFFRWRTKFGA' A
#
# COMPACT_ATOMS: atom_id res chain seq x y z
N MET A 1 11.25 -4.16 -17.67
CA MET A 1 10.57 -3.04 -16.96
C MET A 1 10.58 -3.38 -15.48
N LYS A 2 11.41 -2.71 -14.65
CA LYS A 2 11.55 -3.04 -13.22
C LYS A 2 10.32 -2.47 -12.50
N LYS A 3 9.48 -3.32 -11.90
CA LYS A 3 8.40 -2.83 -11.03
C LYS A 3 9.05 -2.05 -9.87
N ARG A 4 8.56 -0.85 -9.59
CA ARG A 4 9.09 0.04 -8.54
C ARG A 4 8.94 -0.56 -7.14
N PHE A 5 7.96 -1.44 -6.96
CA PHE A 5 7.68 -2.18 -5.74
C PHE A 5 7.54 -3.68 -6.06
N SER A 6 8.13 -4.51 -5.20
CA SER A 6 7.90 -5.96 -5.18
C SER A 6 6.54 -6.29 -4.56
N GLU A 7 6.03 -7.49 -4.80
CA GLU A 7 4.73 -7.93 -4.24
C GLU A 7 4.79 -7.98 -2.71
N GLU A 8 5.91 -8.42 -2.13
CA GLU A 8 6.15 -8.39 -0.68
C GLU A 8 6.09 -6.96 -0.11
N GLN A 9 6.67 -5.98 -0.80
CA GLN A 9 6.58 -4.57 -0.40
C GLN A 9 5.14 -4.06 -0.47
N ILE A 10 4.39 -4.44 -1.51
CA ILE A 10 2.98 -4.04 -1.64
C ILE A 10 2.16 -4.62 -0.49
N ILE A 11 2.32 -5.91 -0.18
CA ILE A 11 1.62 -6.56 0.93
C ILE A 11 1.99 -5.93 2.27
N GLY A 12 3.28 -5.60 2.48
CA GLY A 12 3.73 -4.89 3.69
C GLY A 12 3.07 -3.53 3.85
N ILE A 13 2.99 -2.75 2.76
CA ILE A 13 2.33 -1.44 2.75
C ILE A 13 0.83 -1.57 3.03
N LEU A 14 0.15 -2.56 2.42
CA LEU A 14 -1.28 -2.81 2.66
C LEU A 14 -1.54 -3.16 4.12
N ARG A 15 -0.75 -4.06 4.72
CA ARG A 15 -0.85 -4.43 6.14
C ARG A 15 -0.61 -3.25 7.07
N GLU A 16 0.33 -2.37 6.74
CA GLU A 16 0.57 -1.14 7.51
C GLU A 16 -0.65 -0.22 7.48
N GLY A 17 -1.30 -0.05 6.32
CA GLY A 17 -2.50 0.78 6.19
C GLY A 17 -3.80 0.15 6.71
N GLU A 18 -3.82 -1.17 6.94
CA GLU A 18 -4.96 -1.90 7.54
C GLU A 18 -4.79 -2.12 9.05
N ALA A 19 -3.65 -1.73 9.62
CA ALA A 19 -3.43 -1.78 11.06
C ALA A 19 -4.33 -0.78 11.80
N ASP A 20 -4.79 -1.18 12.99
CA ASP A 20 -5.69 -0.35 13.79
C ASP A 20 -5.04 0.98 14.19
N GLY A 21 -5.81 2.07 14.07
CA GLY A 21 -5.33 3.43 14.33
C GLY A 21 -4.40 4.04 13.26
N VAL A 22 -4.13 3.35 12.14
CA VAL A 22 -3.31 3.90 11.06
C VAL A 22 -4.14 4.66 10.03
N VAL A 23 -3.67 5.86 9.68
CA VAL A 23 -4.28 6.67 8.61
C VAL A 23 -3.64 6.29 7.27
N ILE A 24 -4.43 5.72 6.35
CA ILE A 24 -3.98 5.31 5.00
C ILE A 24 -3.23 6.43 4.27
N ARG A 25 -3.65 7.69 4.45
CA ARG A 25 -2.99 8.86 3.85
C ARG A 25 -1.54 9.03 4.30
N ASP A 26 -1.23 8.74 5.56
CA ASP A 26 0.13 8.83 6.08
C ASP A 26 1.01 7.70 5.56
N VAL A 27 0.46 6.50 5.43
CA VAL A 27 1.11 5.37 4.76
C VAL A 27 1.41 5.71 3.29
N CYS A 28 0.46 6.31 2.59
CA CYS A 28 0.64 6.75 1.22
C CYS A 28 1.77 7.78 1.08
N ARG A 29 1.81 8.77 1.99
CA ARG A 29 2.89 9.78 2.05
C ARG A 29 4.25 9.15 2.35
N LYS A 30 4.31 8.24 3.34
CA LYS A 30 5.54 7.55 3.77
C LYS A 30 6.17 6.74 2.63
N HIS A 31 5.34 6.06 1.84
CA HIS A 31 5.80 5.22 0.73
C HIS A 31 5.80 5.94 -0.63
N ASN A 32 5.50 7.24 -0.65
CA ASN A 32 5.40 8.08 -1.84
C ASN A 32 4.49 7.48 -2.93
N ILE A 33 3.33 6.98 -2.50
CA ILE A 33 2.25 6.46 -3.34
C ILE A 33 1.00 7.30 -3.18
N THR A 34 0.06 7.20 -4.12
CA THR A 34 -1.24 7.83 -4.00
C THR A 34 -2.23 6.90 -3.29
N GLU A 35 -3.25 7.48 -2.66
CA GLU A 35 -4.36 6.71 -2.07
C GLU A 35 -5.01 5.80 -3.15
N GLN A 36 -5.11 6.28 -4.39
CA GLN A 36 -5.59 5.48 -5.52
C GLN A 36 -4.73 4.23 -5.79
N THR A 37 -3.40 4.35 -5.73
CA THR A 37 -2.50 3.20 -5.86
C THR A 37 -2.71 2.20 -4.72
N PHE A 38 -2.85 2.69 -3.49
CA PHE A 38 -3.12 1.85 -2.33
C PHE A 38 -4.42 1.03 -2.50
N PHE A 39 -5.54 1.68 -2.86
CA PHE A 39 -6.80 0.97 -3.07
C PHE A 39 -6.74 -0.01 -4.26
N ARG A 40 -6.04 0.34 -5.36
CA ARG A 40 -5.83 -0.61 -6.47
C ARG A 40 -5.02 -1.83 -6.04
N TRP A 41 -4.02 -1.65 -5.18
CA TRP A 41 -3.28 -2.76 -4.59
C TRP A 41 -4.16 -3.57 -3.67
N ARG A 42 -5.03 -2.95 -2.88
CA ARG A 42 -6.00 -3.64 -2.03
C ARG A 42 -6.93 -4.56 -2.84
N THR A 43 -7.44 -4.11 -3.98
CA THR A 43 -8.28 -4.97 -4.84
C THR A 43 -7.49 -6.09 -5.53
N LYS A 44 -6.19 -5.89 -5.75
CA LYS A 44 -5.34 -6.84 -6.50
C LYS A 44 -4.61 -7.86 -5.62
N PHE A 45 -4.23 -7.45 -4.41
CA PHE A 45 -3.37 -8.19 -3.49
C PHE A 45 -3.97 -8.28 -2.08
N GLY A 46 -5.04 -7.54 -1.78
CA GLY A 46 -5.83 -7.76 -0.58
C GLY A 46 -6.63 -9.05 -0.74
N ALA A 47 -6.63 -9.85 0.31
CA ALA A 47 -7.50 -11.02 0.45
C ALA A 47 -8.88 -10.58 0.93
#